data_AF-A0A832WJY0-F1
#
_entry.id   AF-A0A832WJY0-F1
#
_cell.length_a   1.000
_cell.length_b   1.000
_cell.length_c   1.000
_cell.angle_alpha   90.00
_cell.angle_beta   90.00
_cell.angle_gamma   90.00
#
_symmetry.space_group_name_H-M   'P 1'
#
loop_
_entity.id
_entity.type
_entity.pdbx_description
1 polymer ?
#
loop_
_entity_poly.entity_id
_entity_poly.type
_entity_poly.pdbx_seq_one_letter_code
_entity_poly.pdbx_strand_id
1 'polypeptide(L)'
;MRVEDVLKAGVLITFVGIVLTALAILLLAIKNASGRGEWGGVILIGPVPIVVGSSPKMALIVAVLALAMMLIMLFLMWSAAKGFR
;
A
#
# COMPACT_ATOMS: atom_id res chain seq x y z
N MET A 1 8.61 -37.88 -9.43
CA MET A 1 8.53 -36.54 -10.08
C MET A 1 9.90 -35.92 -10.01
N ARG A 2 10.39 -35.31 -11.09
CA ARG A 2 11.70 -34.65 -11.07
C ARG A 2 11.52 -33.28 -10.43
N VAL A 3 12.56 -32.80 -9.75
CA VAL A 3 12.56 -31.45 -9.13
C VAL A 3 12.20 -30.38 -10.17
N GLU A 4 12.67 -30.56 -11.41
CA GLU A 4 12.33 -29.71 -12.56
C GLU A 4 10.82 -29.59 -12.82
N ASP A 5 10.07 -30.69 -12.70
CA ASP A 5 8.62 -30.71 -12.96
C ASP A 5 7.87 -29.95 -11.86
N VAL A 6 8.34 -30.09 -10.62
CA VAL A 6 7.78 -29.40 -9.45
C VAL A 6 8.05 -27.90 -9.52
N LEU A 7 9.25 -27.48 -9.94
CA LEU A 7 9.60 -26.08 -10.12
C LEU A 7 8.76 -25.42 -11.22
N LYS A 8 8.58 -26.09 -12.36
CA LYS A 8 7.73 -25.60 -13.46
C LYS A 8 6.28 -25.45 -13.03
N ALA A 9 5.74 -26.45 -12.33
CA ALA A 9 4.39 -26.39 -11.80
C ALA A 9 4.23 -25.27 -10.77
N GLY A 10 5.19 -25.09 -9.86
CA GLY A 10 5.18 -24.02 -8.87
C GLY A 10 5.16 -22.64 -9.50
N VAL A 11 6.07 -22.36 -10.44
CA VAL A 11 6.11 -21.09 -11.17
C VAL A 11 4.80 -20.83 -11.92
N LEU A 12 4.26 -21.85 -12.60
CA LEU A 12 3.00 -21.72 -13.33
C LEU A 12 1.83 -21.38 -12.41
N ILE A 13 1.70 -22.07 -11.27
CA ILE A 13 0.63 -21.82 -10.30
C ILE A 13 0.77 -20.44 -9.66
N THR A 14 1.99 -19.99 -9.33
CA THR A 14 2.23 -18.63 -8.82
C THR A 14 1.80 -17.58 -9.84
N PHE A 15 2.16 -17.77 -11.11
CA PHE A 15 1.81 -16.81 -12.17
C PHE A 15 0.30 -16.75 -12.40
N VAL A 16 -0.37 -17.91 -12.42
CA VAL A 16 -1.84 -17.99 -12.49
C VAL A 16 -2.47 -17.28 -11.30
N GLY A 17 -1.95 -17.49 -10.08
CA GLY A 17 -2.42 -16.80 -8.88
C GLY A 17 -2.33 -15.28 -9.01
N ILE A 18 -1.17 -14.75 -9.44
CA ILE A 18 -0.97 -13.31 -9.65
C ILE A 18 -1.97 -12.76 -10.67
N VAL A 19 -2.15 -13.45 -11.80
CA VAL A 19 -3.10 -13.03 -12.85
C VAL A 19 -4.53 -13.01 -12.32
N LEU A 20 -4.95 -14.04 -11.58
CA LEU A 20 -6.28 -14.09 -11.00
C LEU A 20 -6.51 -12.99 -9.97
N THR A 21 -5.54 -12.72 -9.09
CA THR A 21 -5.62 -11.62 -8.12
C THR A 21 -5.69 -10.26 -8.82
N ALA A 22 -4.88 -10.05 -9.86
CA ALA A 22 -4.91 -8.81 -10.64
C ALA A 22 -6.27 -8.60 -11.33
N LEU A 23 -6.82 -9.64 -11.95
CA LEU A 23 -8.15 -9.59 -12.57
C LEU A 23 -9.25 -9.32 -11.54
N ALA A 24 -9.19 -9.94 -10.36
CA ALA A 24 -10.16 -9.71 -9.30
C ALA A 24 -10.15 -8.25 -8.83
N ILE A 25 -8.96 -7.68 -8.60
CA ILE A 25 -8.82 -6.25 -8.21
C ILE A 25 -9.36 -5.35 -9.32
N LEU A 26 -9.04 -5.64 -10.58
CA LEU A 26 -9.50 -4.84 -11.73
C LEU A 26 -11.03 -4.86 -11.85
N LEU A 27 -11.65 -6.03 -11.74
CA LEU A 27 -13.11 -6.16 -11.75
C LEU A 27 -13.76 -5.40 -10.59
N LEU A 28 -13.17 -5.46 -9.41
CA LEU A 28 -13.64 -4.73 -8.23
C LEU A 28 -13.55 -3.21 -8.44
N ALA A 29 -12.45 -2.75 -9.03
CA ALA A 29 -12.24 -1.34 -9.35
C ALA A 29 -13.25 -0.83 -10.38
N ILE A 30 -13.49 -1.57 -11.46
CA ILE A 30 -14.49 -1.22 -12.48
C ILE A 30 -15.89 -1.19 -11.88
N LYS A 31 -16.26 -2.18 -11.06
CA LYS A 31 -17.57 -2.23 -10.39
C LYS A 31 -17.80 -1.03 -9.47
N ASN A 32 -16.75 -0.55 -8.81
CA ASN A 32 -16.80 0.59 -7.89
C ASN A 32 -16.56 1.94 -8.60
N ALA A 33 -16.24 1.96 -9.89
CA ALA A 33 -15.94 3.18 -10.65
C ALA A 33 -17.16 4.08 -10.92
N SER A 34 -18.39 3.58 -10.72
CA SER A 34 -19.63 4.36 -10.87
C SER A 34 -19.97 5.25 -9.67
N GLY A 35 -19.29 5.07 -8.52
CA GLY A 35 -19.38 6.00 -7.40
C GLY A 35 -18.45 7.19 -7.59
N ARG A 36 -18.84 8.39 -7.10
CA ARG A 36 -17.88 9.48 -6.85
C ARG A 36 -16.84 8.94 -5.87
N GLY A 37 -15.72 8.43 -6.38
CA GLY A 37 -14.68 7.82 -5.58
C GLY A 37 -14.20 8.81 -4.53
N GLU A 38 -14.23 8.40 -3.27
CA GLU A 38 -13.62 9.21 -2.22
C GLU A 38 -12.10 9.07 -2.35
N TRP A 39 -11.41 10.21 -2.37
CA TRP A 39 -9.95 10.27 -2.49
C TRP A 39 -9.38 11.02 -1.30
N GLY A 40 -8.11 10.79 -1.03
CA GLY A 40 -7.37 11.54 -0.03
C GLY A 40 -5.87 11.40 -0.27
N GLY A 41 -5.11 12.37 0.20
CA GLY A 41 -3.67 12.45 0.04
C GLY A 41 -3.01 13.17 1.22
N VAL A 42 -1.73 12.94 1.39
CA VAL A 42 -0.93 13.59 2.42
C VAL A 42 0.27 14.27 1.77
N ILE A 43 0.54 15.51 2.17
CA ILE A 43 1.76 16.23 1.83
C ILE A 43 2.62 16.27 3.08
N LEU A 44 3.77 15.62 3.06
CA LEU A 44 4.72 15.61 4.17
C LEU A 44 5.72 16.75 3.98
N ILE A 45 5.67 17.77 4.85
CA ILE A 45 6.67 18.84 4.91
C ILE A 45 7.58 18.54 6.10
N GLY A 46 8.66 17.81 5.84
CA GLY A 46 9.44 17.19 6.91
C GLY A 46 8.57 16.21 7.72
N PRO A 47 8.74 16.11 9.06
CA PRO A 47 7.91 15.23 9.89
C PRO A 47 6.49 15.76 10.10
N VAL A 48 6.07 16.88 9.49
CA VAL A 48 4.74 17.46 9.66
C VAL A 48 3.86 17.10 8.45
N PRO A 49 2.88 16.18 8.61
CA PRO A 49 1.97 15.82 7.54
C PRO A 49 0.79 16.79 7.43
N ILE A 50 0.43 17.15 6.20
CA ILE A 50 -0.75 17.91 5.84
C ILE A 50 -1.71 16.98 5.11
N VAL A 51 -2.88 16.74 5.69
CA VAL A 51 -3.86 15.77 5.20
C VAL A 51 -4.93 16.47 4.36
N VAL A 52 -5.18 15.94 3.16
CA VAL A 52 -6.25 16.38 2.25
C VAL A 52 -7.17 15.20 2.00
N GLY A 53 -8.48 15.39 2.14
CA GLY A 53 -9.47 14.34 1.91
C GLY A 53 -10.71 14.90 1.24
N SER A 54 -11.27 14.16 0.30
CA SER A 54 -12.51 14.52 -0.40
C SER A 54 -13.76 14.34 0.47
N SER A 55 -13.64 13.60 1.58
CA SER A 55 -14.68 13.42 2.59
C SER A 55 -14.06 13.35 3.99
N PRO A 56 -14.83 13.61 5.06
CA PRO A 56 -14.33 13.48 6.44
C PRO A 56 -13.80 12.08 6.74
N LYS A 57 -14.43 11.05 6.16
CA LYS A 57 -13.99 9.66 6.29
C LYS A 57 -12.62 9.44 5.67
N MET A 58 -12.41 9.92 4.44
CA MET A 58 -11.10 9.82 3.79
C MET A 58 -10.03 10.66 4.48
N ALA A 59 -10.37 11.85 4.96
CA ALA A 59 -9.45 12.67 5.74
C ALA A 59 -8.98 11.92 6.99
N LEU A 60 -9.88 11.22 7.70
CA LEU A 60 -9.51 10.41 8.87
C LEU A 60 -8.59 9.24 8.48
N ILE A 61 -8.94 8.49 7.43
CA ILE A 61 -8.12 7.35 6.95
C ILE A 61 -6.71 7.83 6.60
N VAL A 62 -6.60 8.91 5.84
CA VAL A 62 -5.31 9.45 5.42
C VAL A 62 -4.55 10.07 6.59
N ALA A 63 -5.22 10.67 7.56
CA ALA A 63 -4.58 11.18 8.77
C ALA A 63 -3.95 10.07 9.61
N VAL A 64 -4.64 8.94 9.78
CA VAL A 64 -4.09 7.76 10.47
C VAL A 64 -2.88 7.22 9.72
N LEU A 65 -2.96 7.12 8.40
CA LEU A 65 -1.85 6.69 7.56
C LEU A 65 -0.65 7.63 7.67
N ALA A 66 -0.90 8.94 7.63
CA ALA A 66 0.12 9.98 7.76
C ALA A 66 0.81 9.94 9.13
N LEU A 67 0.06 9.70 10.20
CA LEU A 67 0.60 9.53 11.54
C LEU A 67 1.50 8.28 11.62
N ALA A 68 1.06 7.15 11.06
CA ALA A 68 1.87 5.95 11.00
C ALA A 68 3.19 6.19 10.24
N MET A 69 3.13 6.87 9.09
CA MET A 69 4.32 7.26 8.31
C MET A 69 5.25 8.19 9.10
N MET A 70 4.70 9.18 9.80
CA MET A 70 5.47 10.09 10.66
C MET A 70 6.22 9.32 11.75
N LEU A 71 5.56 8.38 12.44
CA LEU A 71 6.19 7.58 13.49
C LEU A 71 7.32 6.71 12.93
N ILE A 72 7.11 6.09 11.76
CA ILE A 72 8.16 5.33 11.06
C ILE A 72 9.34 6.26 10.72
N MET A 73 9.08 7.44 10.15
CA MET A 73 10.13 8.40 9.80
C MET A 73 10.91 8.87 11.02
N LEU A 74 10.22 9.21 12.11
CA LEU A 74 10.86 9.60 13.38
C LEU A 74 11.69 8.47 13.97
N PHE A 75 11.18 7.23 13.93
CA PHE A 75 11.92 6.05 14.38
C PHE A 75 13.19 5.82 13.55
N LEU A 76 13.09 5.93 12.23
CA LEU A 76 14.23 5.80 11.33
C LEU A 76 15.25 6.93 11.54
N MET A 77 14.80 8.18 11.71
CA MET A 77 15.68 9.31 12.02
C MET A 77 16.37 9.12 13.36
N TRP A 78 15.66 8.64 14.37
CA TRP A 78 16.22 8.36 15.69
C TRP A 78 17.25 7.22 15.65
N SER A 79 16.94 6.15 14.91
CA SER A 79 17.87 5.04 14.65
C SER A 79 19.12 5.50 13.92
N ALA A 80 18.96 6.29 12.85
CA ALA A 80 20.07 6.87 12.10
C ALA A 80 20.92 7.84 12.93
N ALA A 81 20.27 8.66 13.78
CA ALA A 81 20.95 9.63 14.64
C ALA A 81 21.79 8.98 15.75
N LYS A 82 21.44 7.75 16.18
CA LYS A 82 22.28 6.98 17.11
C LYS A 82 23.49 6.32 16.45
N GLY A 83 23.63 6.48 15.13
CA GLY A 83 24.67 5.84 14.33
C GLY A 83 24.41 4.35 14.21
N PHE A 84 24.62 3.80 13.01
CA PHE A 84 24.86 2.37 12.82
C PHE A 84 26.04 1.97 13.74
N ARG A 85 25.73 1.49 14.94
CA ARG A 85 26.61 0.70 15.79
C ARG A 85 25.99 -0.68 15.91
#